data_AF-A0A2S5EHX5-F1
#
_entry.id   AF-A0A2S5EHX5-F1
#
_cell.length_a   1.000
_cell.length_b   1.000
_cell.length_c   1.000
_cell.angle_alpha   90.00
_cell.angle_beta   90.00
_cell.angle_gamma   90.00
#
_symmetry.space_group_name_H-M   'P 1'
#
loop_
_entity.id
_entity.type
_entity.pdbx_description
1 polymer ?
#
loop_
_entity_poly.entity_id
_entity_poly.type
_entity_poly.pdbx_seq_one_letter_code
_entity_poly.pdbx_strand_id
1 'polypeptide(L)'
;MKNKSTENTKRTNKSLFQKANLFFSKNKGFIIRMILFIFLALFTEWLIFNRISLNFQLSFNLVFLVFWIFIAEFFLSRNKMFQLHPKNYWAAFLTPLFFNILLNLFVYKYVNIFAISIILSTLIITLLIDYSTGLISGLIFSAYFGILFGFDLKFTIFLFLPAAVVALSSRKIKRRIEIILPFFWASLTQIIVAYVINLYYTPLDYLIIIESNFLSMLVTMGILPFFEYLTRVYSEIGLLELGNLSNPLLKNLSLKAPGTYYHSMIISNLAESSSEIINGNTVLARVGSYFHDIGKVWRPQFFTENQKNKNPHSDISAKLSSLILNNHVTYGIELAKKHRLPILIEDMIAQHHGTRVKQFFYSEYYNQTGIKDTNMFRYPGPIPKFKEAAILMICDVTEAMVRSMQDLNAVDLNEKLDNLINSLFFEGQLDDCGLTLKEIKKMKGRIVRTIMEMNHKRISYPKVEAKELRE
;
A
#
# COMPACT_ATOMS: atom_id res chain seq x y z
N MET A 1 -26.26 17.31 59.70
CA MET A 1 -25.55 18.24 58.78
C MET A 1 -24.06 17.98 58.87
N LYS A 2 -23.37 17.91 57.73
CA LYS A 2 -21.91 17.81 57.50
C LYS A 2 -21.20 16.49 57.89
N ASN A 3 -21.15 15.56 56.92
CA ASN A 3 -19.92 14.88 56.50
C ASN A 3 -20.13 14.20 55.14
N LYS A 4 -20.17 15.03 54.09
CA LYS A 4 -20.07 14.66 52.66
C LYS A 4 -19.10 15.65 52.02
N SER A 5 -17.79 15.49 52.25
CA SER A 5 -16.79 16.38 51.62
C SER A 5 -15.35 15.85 51.61
N THR A 6 -15.12 14.54 51.59
CA THR A 6 -13.74 14.00 51.53
C THR A 6 -13.53 12.91 50.48
N GLU A 7 -14.37 12.84 49.44
CA GLU A 7 -14.20 11.88 48.34
C GLU A 7 -14.10 12.50 46.94
N ASN A 8 -14.03 13.82 46.79
CA ASN A 8 -14.09 14.47 45.47
C ASN A 8 -12.88 15.33 45.06
N THR A 9 -11.69 15.08 45.62
CA THR A 9 -10.45 15.81 45.26
C THR A 9 -9.25 14.91 45.00
N LYS A 10 -9.45 13.77 44.33
CA LYS A 10 -8.37 13.02 43.65
C LYS A 10 -8.58 12.99 42.13
N ARG A 11 -8.87 14.16 41.52
CA ARG A 11 -8.65 14.37 40.08
C ARG A 11 -7.20 14.77 39.82
N THR A 12 -6.36 13.75 39.69
CA THR A 12 -5.25 13.66 38.72
C THR A 12 -4.45 14.94 38.41
N ASN A 13 -3.67 15.44 39.38
CA ASN A 13 -2.47 16.21 39.06
C ASN A 13 -1.37 15.26 38.53
N LYS A 14 -1.48 14.82 37.27
CA LYS A 14 -0.31 14.25 36.57
C LYS A 14 0.79 15.31 36.61
N SER A 15 1.97 14.94 37.11
CA SER A 15 3.12 15.86 37.18
C SER A 15 3.39 16.47 35.79
N LEU A 16 3.90 17.70 35.73
CA LEU A 16 4.29 18.35 34.46
C LEU A 16 5.18 17.42 33.62
N PHE A 17 6.04 16.64 34.26
CA PHE A 17 6.87 15.62 33.62
C PHE A 17 6.07 14.48 32.99
N GLN A 18 5.03 13.95 33.64
CA GLN A 18 4.15 12.94 33.06
C GLN A 18 3.29 13.50 31.92
N LYS A 19 2.85 14.76 32.01
CA LYS A 19 2.13 15.44 30.92
C LYS A 19 3.05 15.68 29.72
N ALA A 20 4.30 16.10 29.96
CA ALA A 20 5.32 16.26 28.93
C ALA A 20 5.64 14.93 28.27
N ASN A 21 5.90 13.86 29.05
CA ASN A 21 6.18 12.54 28.49
C ASN A 21 5.02 11.98 27.67
N LEU A 22 3.77 12.19 28.10
CA LEU A 22 2.59 11.79 27.33
C LEU A 22 2.46 12.61 26.03
N PHE A 23 2.77 13.90 26.07
CA PHE A 23 2.79 14.76 24.89
C PHE A 23 3.90 14.33 23.90
N PHE A 24 5.12 14.11 24.39
CA PHE A 24 6.25 13.63 23.60
C PHE A 24 5.99 12.24 23.03
N SER A 25 5.38 11.31 23.77
CA SER A 25 5.06 9.97 23.26
C SER A 25 3.99 10.03 22.18
N LYS A 26 2.96 10.87 22.35
CA LYS A 26 1.87 11.02 21.38
C LYS A 26 2.32 11.73 20.10
N ASN A 27 3.26 12.69 20.23
CA ASN A 27 3.75 13.52 19.11
C ASN A 27 5.14 13.13 18.63
N LYS A 28 5.67 11.97 19.04
CA LYS A 28 7.05 11.55 18.73
C LYS A 28 7.38 11.63 17.24
N GLY A 29 6.48 11.15 16.38
CA GLY A 29 6.68 11.17 14.92
C GLY A 29 6.77 12.59 14.36
N PHE A 30 5.89 13.48 14.81
CA PHE A 30 5.89 14.89 14.41
C PHE A 30 7.19 15.59 14.82
N ILE A 31 7.64 15.37 16.06
CA ILE A 31 8.86 15.97 16.59
C ILE A 31 10.09 15.48 15.82
N ILE A 32 10.17 14.16 15.52
CA ILE A 32 11.26 13.61 14.70
C ILE A 32 11.31 14.29 13.33
N ARG A 33 10.17 14.51 12.68
CA ARG A 33 10.13 15.17 11.36
C ARG A 33 10.60 16.61 11.45
N MET A 34 10.18 17.38 12.46
CA MET A 34 10.69 18.73 12.68
C MET A 34 12.21 18.76 12.86
N ILE A 35 12.76 17.83 13.64
CA ILE A 35 14.22 17.71 13.85
C ILE A 35 14.92 17.38 12.53
N LEU A 36 14.37 16.47 11.72
CA LEU A 36 14.92 16.13 10.41
C LEU A 36 14.98 17.35 9.47
N PHE A 37 13.97 18.22 9.49
CA PHE A 37 13.98 19.44 8.68
C PHE A 37 14.99 20.48 9.19
N ILE A 38 15.07 20.68 10.49
CA ILE A 38 16.07 21.57 11.09
C ILE A 38 17.47 21.07 10.71
N PHE A 39 17.71 19.76 10.79
CA PHE A 39 18.96 19.15 10.36
C PHE A 39 19.23 19.36 8.87
N LEU A 40 18.24 19.13 8.01
CA LEU A 40 18.36 19.37 6.56
C LEU A 40 18.74 20.83 6.27
N ALA A 41 18.12 21.79 6.96
CA ALA A 41 18.43 23.19 6.77
C ALA A 41 19.86 23.54 7.24
N LEU A 42 20.29 23.10 8.43
CA LEU A 42 21.66 23.30 8.91
C LEU A 42 22.69 22.67 7.96
N PHE A 43 22.37 21.48 7.44
CA PHE A 43 23.20 20.81 6.44
C PHE A 43 23.27 21.59 5.12
N THR A 44 22.20 22.28 4.74
CA THR A 44 22.13 23.12 3.54
C THR A 44 23.06 24.32 3.64
N GLU A 45 23.07 24.99 4.79
CA GLU A 45 23.99 26.10 5.07
C GLU A 45 25.45 25.63 4.97
N TRP A 46 25.77 24.49 5.60
CA TRP A 46 27.09 23.86 5.53
C TRP A 46 27.49 23.54 4.08
N LEU A 47 26.57 22.96 3.30
CA LEU A 47 26.81 22.58 1.91
C LEU A 47 27.08 23.78 1.00
N ILE A 48 26.36 24.89 1.19
CA ILE A 48 26.45 26.09 0.34
C ILE A 48 27.62 27.01 0.79
N PHE A 49 28.57 26.51 1.60
CA PHE A 49 29.81 27.23 2.01
C PHE A 49 29.55 28.57 2.72
N ASN A 50 28.60 28.64 3.66
CA ASN A 50 28.33 29.83 4.47
C ASN A 50 27.98 31.10 3.64
N ARG A 51 27.43 30.94 2.42
CA ARG A 51 26.91 32.08 1.64
C ARG A 51 25.67 32.70 2.28
N ILE A 52 25.02 31.96 3.18
CA ILE A 52 23.77 32.33 3.82
C ILE A 52 24.08 32.90 5.20
N SER A 53 23.48 34.05 5.54
CA SER A 53 23.61 34.62 6.88
C SER A 53 22.79 33.83 7.90
N LEU A 54 23.24 33.78 9.16
CA LEU A 54 22.49 33.14 10.26
C LEU A 54 21.05 33.68 10.37
N ASN A 55 20.86 34.99 10.14
CA ASN A 55 19.55 35.62 10.16
C ASN A 55 18.63 35.11 9.03
N PHE A 56 19.17 34.97 7.82
CA PHE A 56 18.41 34.36 6.72
C PHE A 56 18.09 32.91 7.04
N GLN A 57 19.04 32.15 7.57
CA GLN A 57 18.85 30.74 7.92
C GLN A 57 17.75 30.55 8.97
N LEU A 58 17.71 31.38 10.01
CA LEU A 58 16.63 31.37 11.00
C LEU A 58 15.28 31.73 10.37
N SER A 59 15.25 32.75 9.51
CA SER A 59 14.03 33.19 8.81
C SER A 59 13.51 32.09 7.85
N PHE A 60 14.42 31.48 7.08
CA PHE A 60 14.16 30.35 6.19
C PHE A 60 13.52 29.20 6.96
N ASN A 61 14.15 28.77 8.06
CA ASN A 61 13.64 27.69 8.89
C ASN A 61 12.27 28.00 9.47
N LEU A 62 12.08 29.21 10.00
CA LEU A 62 10.82 29.62 10.60
C LEU A 62 9.68 29.60 9.58
N VAL A 63 9.87 30.22 8.40
CA VAL A 63 8.84 30.24 7.36
C VAL A 63 8.59 28.85 6.79
N PHE A 64 9.65 28.10 6.48
CA PHE A 64 9.53 26.78 5.89
C PHE A 64 8.90 25.76 6.84
N LEU A 65 9.23 25.80 8.15
CA LEU A 65 8.59 24.93 9.15
C LEU A 65 7.10 25.22 9.29
N VAL A 66 6.71 26.51 9.31
CA VAL A 66 5.29 26.89 9.32
C VAL A 66 4.59 26.35 8.08
N PHE A 67 5.17 26.56 6.90
CA PHE A 67 4.67 26.03 5.64
C PHE A 67 4.54 24.50 5.64
N TRP A 68 5.58 23.79 6.12
CA TRP A 68 5.58 22.34 6.28
C TRP A 68 4.45 21.84 7.18
N ILE A 69 4.25 22.48 8.34
CA ILE A 69 3.19 22.10 9.29
C ILE A 69 1.81 22.32 8.67
N PHE A 70 1.58 23.45 8.00
CA PHE A 70 0.28 23.76 7.42
C PHE A 70 -0.07 22.89 6.21
N ILE A 71 0.92 22.44 5.44
CA ILE A 71 0.67 21.67 4.21
C ILE A 71 0.96 20.20 4.42
N ALA A 72 2.20 19.82 4.70
CA ALA A 72 2.60 18.42 4.75
C ALA A 72 1.90 17.69 5.90
N GLU A 73 2.00 18.23 7.13
CA GLU A 73 1.42 17.55 8.29
C GLU A 73 -0.10 17.50 8.20
N PHE A 74 -0.74 18.62 7.89
CA PHE A 74 -2.20 18.68 7.83
C PHE A 74 -2.82 17.76 6.76
N PHE A 75 -2.27 17.75 5.53
CA PHE A 75 -2.84 16.96 4.44
C PHE A 75 -2.41 15.50 4.52
N LEU A 76 -1.13 15.20 4.79
CA LEU A 76 -0.64 13.83 4.80
C LEU A 76 -1.13 13.05 6.02
N SER A 77 -1.28 13.70 7.19
CA SER A 77 -1.82 13.01 8.38
C SER A 77 -3.28 12.60 8.22
N ARG A 78 -4.03 13.21 7.28
CA ARG A 78 -5.41 12.84 6.96
C ARG A 78 -5.50 11.67 5.99
N ASN A 79 -4.43 11.35 5.26
CA ASN A 79 -4.40 10.21 4.38
C ASN A 79 -4.45 8.91 5.21
N LYS A 80 -5.39 8.02 4.88
CA LYS A 80 -5.61 6.75 5.60
C LYS A 80 -4.35 5.90 5.68
N MET A 81 -3.54 5.88 4.63
CA MET A 81 -2.34 5.03 4.59
C MET A 81 -1.24 5.52 5.53
N PHE A 82 -1.11 6.84 5.73
CA PHE A 82 -0.22 7.43 6.72
C PHE A 82 -0.68 7.16 8.16
N GLN A 83 -1.97 6.94 8.38
CA GLN A 83 -2.50 6.54 9.70
C GLN A 83 -2.30 5.04 9.95
N LEU A 84 -2.48 4.22 8.91
CA LEU A 84 -2.35 2.77 9.00
C LEU A 84 -0.88 2.36 9.21
N HIS A 85 0.04 2.90 8.40
CA HIS A 85 1.47 2.59 8.46
C HIS A 85 2.33 3.85 8.50
N PRO A 86 2.29 4.62 9.61
CA PRO A 86 2.94 5.93 9.69
C PRO A 86 4.44 5.86 9.43
N LYS A 87 5.14 4.84 9.94
CA LYS A 87 6.59 4.71 9.73
C LYS A 87 6.94 4.53 8.26
N ASN A 88 6.25 3.64 7.57
CA ASN A 88 6.53 3.28 6.18
C ASN A 88 6.16 4.40 5.21
N TYR A 89 4.97 4.98 5.35
CA TYR A 89 4.50 6.05 4.45
C TYR A 89 5.23 7.37 4.67
N TRP A 90 5.54 7.76 5.91
CA TRP A 90 6.40 8.92 6.14
C TRP A 90 7.82 8.70 5.63
N ALA A 91 8.37 7.49 5.74
CA ALA A 91 9.67 7.17 5.13
C ALA A 91 9.60 7.23 3.59
N ALA A 92 8.54 6.69 2.98
CA ALA A 92 8.33 6.73 1.53
C ALA A 92 8.12 8.15 0.98
N PHE A 93 7.63 9.06 1.83
CA PHE A 93 7.51 10.48 1.50
C PHE A 93 8.83 11.24 1.70
N LEU A 94 9.43 11.13 2.89
CA LEU A 94 10.56 11.97 3.28
C LEU A 94 11.86 11.54 2.61
N THR A 95 12.10 10.25 2.43
CA THR A 95 13.39 9.78 1.89
C THR A 95 13.63 10.20 0.45
N PRO A 96 12.67 10.08 -0.51
CA PRO A 96 12.88 10.60 -1.86
C PRO A 96 12.90 12.12 -1.92
N LEU A 97 12.08 12.80 -1.10
CA LEU A 97 12.06 14.26 -1.01
C LEU A 97 13.42 14.81 -0.55
N PHE A 98 13.97 14.27 0.53
CA PHE A 98 15.24 14.72 1.10
C PHE A 98 16.39 14.37 0.17
N PHE A 99 16.38 13.16 -0.40
CA PHE A 99 17.37 12.77 -1.40
C PHE A 99 17.37 13.73 -2.58
N ASN A 100 16.19 14.11 -3.10
CA ASN A 100 16.10 15.04 -4.22
C ASN A 100 16.57 16.46 -3.83
N ILE A 101 16.20 16.95 -2.64
CA ILE A 101 16.68 18.25 -2.16
C ILE A 101 18.20 18.24 -2.09
N LEU A 102 18.79 17.25 -1.41
CA LEU A 102 20.24 17.13 -1.27
C LEU A 102 20.94 17.05 -2.63
N LEU A 103 20.45 16.22 -3.55
CA LEU A 103 20.98 16.13 -4.90
C LEU A 103 20.97 17.49 -5.61
N ASN A 104 19.86 18.22 -5.52
CA ASN A 104 19.73 19.52 -6.18
C ASN A 104 20.51 20.64 -5.51
N LEU A 105 20.84 20.53 -4.21
CA LEU A 105 21.80 21.41 -3.56
C LEU A 105 23.21 21.25 -4.15
N PHE A 106 23.62 20.01 -4.46
CA PHE A 106 24.87 19.75 -5.16
C PHE A 106 24.84 20.25 -6.61
N VAL A 107 23.74 20.01 -7.33
CA VAL A 107 23.54 20.51 -8.70
C VAL A 107 23.61 22.04 -8.74
N TYR A 108 22.92 22.72 -7.82
CA TYR A 108 22.99 24.17 -7.69
C TYR A 108 24.43 24.66 -7.46
N LYS A 109 25.17 23.99 -6.57
CA LYS A 109 26.52 24.39 -6.19
C LYS A 109 27.55 24.22 -7.31
N TYR A 110 27.47 23.13 -8.07
CA TYR A 110 28.52 22.72 -9.01
C TYR A 110 28.12 22.83 -10.49
N VAL A 111 26.83 22.96 -10.82
CA VAL A 111 26.34 23.01 -12.19
C VAL A 111 25.70 24.37 -12.45
N ASN A 112 24.42 24.53 -12.14
CA ASN A 112 23.65 25.75 -12.40
C ASN A 112 22.31 25.67 -11.64
N ILE A 113 21.73 26.83 -11.31
CA ILE A 113 20.35 26.95 -10.80
C ILE A 113 19.30 26.37 -11.77
N PHE A 114 19.53 26.45 -13.08
CA PHE A 114 18.61 25.94 -14.10
C PHE A 114 18.62 24.42 -14.27
N ALA A 115 19.67 23.77 -13.74
CA ALA A 115 19.76 22.31 -13.71
C ALA A 115 18.94 21.68 -12.57
N ILE A 116 18.32 22.50 -11.70
CA ILE A 116 17.50 22.00 -10.60
C ILE A 116 16.27 21.28 -11.17
N SER A 117 16.14 19.99 -10.85
CA SER A 117 15.06 19.13 -11.30
C SER A 117 14.21 18.60 -10.14
N ILE A 118 12.90 18.78 -10.30
CA ILE A 118 11.87 18.34 -9.34
C ILE A 118 11.34 16.93 -9.62
N ILE A 119 11.68 16.36 -10.78
CA ILE A 119 11.05 15.15 -11.30
C ILE A 119 11.24 13.98 -10.34
N LEU A 120 12.43 13.80 -9.79
CA LEU A 120 12.78 12.62 -8.98
C LEU A 120 11.85 12.43 -7.77
N SER A 121 11.79 13.40 -6.86
CA SER A 121 10.98 13.23 -5.64
C SER A 121 9.51 13.13 -5.98
N THR A 122 9.02 13.98 -6.87
CA THR A 122 7.60 14.03 -7.23
C THR A 122 7.14 12.72 -7.86
N LEU A 123 7.89 12.23 -8.85
CA LEU A 123 7.59 10.99 -9.56
C LEU A 123 7.64 9.79 -8.62
N ILE A 124 8.71 9.63 -7.84
CA ILE A 124 8.85 8.50 -6.91
C ILE A 124 7.70 8.52 -5.90
N ILE A 125 7.41 9.66 -5.30
CA ILE A 125 6.35 9.76 -4.29
C ILE A 125 4.97 9.49 -4.91
N THR A 126 4.71 9.94 -6.14
CA THR A 126 3.48 9.59 -6.86
C THR A 126 3.37 8.09 -7.13
N LEU A 127 4.44 7.45 -7.57
CA LEU A 127 4.46 6.02 -7.86
C LEU A 127 4.28 5.15 -6.61
N LEU A 128 4.86 5.56 -5.47
CA LEU A 128 4.81 4.81 -4.21
C LEU A 128 3.48 5.00 -3.45
N ILE A 129 2.90 6.20 -3.50
CA ILE A 129 1.76 6.58 -2.64
C ILE A 129 0.55 6.94 -3.50
N ASP A 130 0.48 8.18 -3.97
CA ASP A 130 -0.58 8.68 -4.85
C ASP A 130 -0.21 10.04 -5.46
N TYR A 131 -0.98 10.48 -6.46
CA TYR A 131 -0.76 11.76 -7.15
C TYR A 131 -0.91 12.97 -6.21
N SER A 132 -1.79 12.90 -5.21
CA SER A 132 -2.03 14.01 -4.28
C SER A 132 -0.81 14.25 -3.39
N THR A 133 -0.19 13.17 -2.92
CA THR A 133 1.02 13.18 -2.12
C THR A 133 2.22 13.61 -2.96
N GLY A 134 2.31 13.17 -4.21
CA GLY A 134 3.30 13.68 -5.16
C GLY A 134 3.19 15.19 -5.40
N LEU A 135 1.98 15.70 -5.64
CA LEU A 135 1.72 17.14 -5.79
C LEU A 135 2.19 17.93 -4.55
N ILE A 136 1.89 17.44 -3.35
CA ILE A 136 2.34 18.03 -2.09
C ILE A 136 3.87 18.04 -2.02
N SER A 137 4.54 16.95 -2.41
CA SER A 137 6.02 16.89 -2.43
C SER A 137 6.62 17.89 -3.43
N GLY A 138 5.99 18.05 -4.60
CA GLY A 138 6.36 19.05 -5.60
C GLY A 138 6.25 20.46 -5.05
N LEU A 139 5.13 20.77 -4.40
CA LEU A 139 4.91 22.07 -3.76
C LEU A 139 5.96 22.36 -2.67
N ILE A 140 6.30 21.37 -1.85
CA ILE A 140 7.29 21.50 -0.77
C ILE A 140 8.69 21.73 -1.32
N PHE A 141 9.11 20.95 -2.30
CA PHE A 141 10.43 21.13 -2.92
C PHE A 141 10.53 22.46 -3.67
N SER A 142 9.50 22.86 -4.41
CA SER A 142 9.48 24.15 -5.11
C SER A 142 9.52 25.32 -4.14
N ALA A 143 8.75 25.26 -3.05
CA ALA A 143 8.78 26.28 -2.00
C ALA A 143 10.15 26.30 -1.27
N TYR A 144 10.74 25.13 -1.03
CA TYR A 144 12.06 25.02 -0.40
C TYR A 144 13.11 25.80 -1.21
N PHE A 145 13.22 25.54 -2.51
CA PHE A 145 14.18 26.25 -3.36
C PHE A 145 13.77 27.70 -3.62
N GLY A 146 12.48 28.01 -3.80
CA GLY A 146 12.01 29.38 -3.96
C GLY A 146 12.33 30.29 -2.78
N ILE A 147 12.16 29.79 -1.54
CA ILE A 147 12.56 30.51 -0.33
C ILE A 147 14.09 30.61 -0.27
N LEU A 148 14.82 29.53 -0.56
CA LEU A 148 16.29 29.50 -0.57
C LEU A 148 16.88 30.57 -1.51
N PHE A 149 16.23 30.85 -2.64
CA PHE A 149 16.60 31.89 -3.60
C PHE A 149 16.04 33.28 -3.29
N GLY A 150 15.71 33.55 -2.03
CA GLY A 150 15.29 34.88 -1.58
C GLY A 150 13.79 35.14 -1.72
N PHE A 151 12.96 34.12 -1.49
CA PHE A 151 11.49 34.19 -1.61
C PHE A 151 11.02 34.50 -3.04
N ASP A 152 11.71 33.97 -4.04
CA ASP A 152 11.35 34.15 -5.45
C ASP A 152 10.12 33.29 -5.82
N LEU A 153 8.98 33.97 -5.91
CA LEU A 153 7.73 33.35 -6.34
C LEU A 153 7.77 32.87 -7.80
N LYS A 154 8.48 33.58 -8.69
CA LYS A 154 8.63 33.17 -10.09
C LYS A 154 9.38 31.85 -10.17
N PHE A 155 10.47 31.72 -9.41
CA PHE A 155 11.24 30.48 -9.35
C PHE A 155 10.45 29.33 -8.70
N THR A 156 9.63 29.63 -7.69
CA THR A 156 8.72 28.66 -7.08
C THR A 156 7.71 28.12 -8.12
N ILE A 157 7.08 29.00 -8.91
CA ILE A 157 6.13 28.63 -9.97
C ILE A 157 6.83 27.84 -11.08
N PHE A 158 8.04 28.26 -11.45
CA PHE A 158 8.90 27.59 -12.44
C PHE A 158 9.15 26.11 -12.09
N LEU A 159 9.38 25.79 -10.81
CA LEU A 159 9.56 24.41 -10.38
C LEU A 159 8.21 23.68 -10.13
N PHE A 160 7.21 24.37 -9.58
CA PHE A 160 5.97 23.73 -9.15
C PHE A 160 5.07 23.25 -10.30
N LEU A 161 4.93 24.04 -11.38
CA LEU A 161 4.06 23.66 -12.48
C LEU A 161 4.51 22.37 -13.20
N PRO A 162 5.80 22.18 -13.53
CA PRO A 162 6.32 20.89 -13.99
C PRO A 162 6.07 19.77 -12.99
N ALA A 163 6.23 20.00 -11.69
CA ALA A 163 5.96 19.00 -10.65
C ALA A 163 4.49 18.56 -10.65
N ALA A 164 3.55 19.50 -10.77
CA ALA A 164 2.14 19.19 -10.88
C ALA A 164 1.84 18.32 -12.11
N VAL A 165 2.46 18.62 -13.24
CA VAL A 165 2.36 17.81 -14.46
C VAL A 165 2.94 16.41 -14.27
N VAL A 166 4.09 16.26 -13.60
CA VAL A 166 4.66 14.95 -13.24
C VAL A 166 3.67 14.14 -12.39
N ALA A 167 3.13 14.74 -11.33
CA ALA A 167 2.21 14.05 -10.42
C ALA A 167 0.92 13.60 -11.14
N LEU A 168 0.38 14.43 -12.04
CA LEU A 168 -0.83 14.10 -12.80
C LEU A 168 -0.58 13.02 -13.86
N SER A 169 0.51 13.15 -14.63
CA SER A 169 0.85 12.23 -15.72
C SER A 169 1.32 10.85 -15.23
N SER A 170 1.82 10.75 -14.00
CA SER A 170 2.31 9.48 -13.42
C SER A 170 1.26 8.66 -12.66
N ARG A 171 0.02 9.16 -12.52
CA ARG A 171 -1.05 8.53 -11.71
C ARG A 171 -1.36 7.07 -12.03
N LYS A 172 -1.16 6.64 -13.29
CA LYS A 172 -1.58 5.31 -13.78
C LYS A 172 -0.42 4.52 -14.41
N ILE A 173 0.82 4.84 -14.03
CA ILE A 173 1.99 4.16 -14.58
C ILE A 173 2.08 2.74 -14.01
N LYS A 174 2.15 1.77 -14.91
CA LYS A 174 2.30 0.34 -14.57
C LYS A 174 3.58 -0.25 -15.13
N ARG A 175 4.14 0.35 -16.18
CA ARG A 175 5.34 -0.15 -16.86
C ARG A 175 6.48 0.87 -16.78
N ARG A 176 7.71 0.38 -16.64
CA ARG A 176 8.92 1.23 -16.56
C ARG A 176 9.04 2.21 -17.72
N ILE A 177 8.70 1.78 -18.95
CA ILE A 177 8.79 2.63 -20.14
C ILE A 177 7.84 3.84 -20.09
N GLU A 178 6.74 3.76 -19.34
CA GLU A 178 5.75 4.85 -19.24
C GLU A 178 6.27 6.04 -18.41
N ILE A 179 7.35 5.85 -17.64
CA ILE A 179 8.03 6.92 -16.88
C ILE A 179 8.61 8.00 -17.80
N ILE A 180 8.84 7.69 -19.08
CA ILE A 180 9.32 8.67 -20.07
C ILE A 180 8.29 9.79 -20.29
N LEU A 181 6.99 9.50 -20.21
CA LEU A 181 5.94 10.48 -20.50
C LEU A 181 5.90 11.63 -19.48
N PRO A 182 5.90 11.39 -18.14
CA PRO A 182 6.04 12.45 -17.16
C PRO A 182 7.26 13.33 -17.36
N PHE A 183 8.41 12.75 -17.71
CA PHE A 183 9.63 13.51 -18.01
C PHE A 183 9.44 14.48 -19.19
N PHE A 184 8.89 13.98 -20.30
CA PHE A 184 8.68 14.79 -21.49
C PHE A 184 7.74 15.97 -21.21
N TRP A 185 6.58 15.69 -20.60
CA TRP A 185 5.60 16.73 -20.27
C TRP A 185 6.11 17.73 -19.24
N ALA A 186 6.90 17.29 -18.27
CA ALA A 186 7.51 18.18 -17.28
C ALA A 186 8.51 19.14 -17.93
N SER A 187 9.39 18.63 -18.79
CA SER A 187 10.40 19.44 -19.49
C SER A 187 9.75 20.47 -20.41
N LEU A 188 8.76 20.06 -21.19
CA LEU A 188 7.99 20.98 -22.03
C LEU A 188 7.29 22.06 -21.20
N THR A 189 6.66 21.68 -20.09
CA THR A 189 6.00 22.62 -19.18
C THR A 189 7.00 23.60 -18.59
N GLN A 190 8.18 23.15 -18.19
CA GLN A 190 9.22 23.98 -17.59
C GLN A 190 9.73 25.04 -18.57
N ILE A 191 9.93 24.65 -19.84
CA ILE A 191 10.32 25.56 -20.94
C ILE A 191 9.23 26.61 -21.20
N ILE A 192 7.96 26.19 -21.29
CA ILE A 192 6.83 27.11 -21.51
C ILE A 192 6.72 28.10 -20.34
N VAL A 193 6.82 27.61 -19.11
CA VAL A 193 6.74 28.46 -17.93
C VAL A 193 7.88 29.46 -17.94
N ALA A 194 9.13 29.01 -18.12
CA ALA A 194 10.32 29.85 -18.28
C ALA A 194 10.09 31.04 -19.23
N TYR A 195 9.54 30.75 -20.42
CA TYR A 195 9.21 31.76 -21.42
C TYR A 195 8.14 32.74 -20.91
N VAL A 196 7.03 32.23 -20.34
CA VAL A 196 5.90 33.06 -19.88
C VAL A 196 6.28 33.99 -18.72
N ILE A 197 7.11 33.53 -17.78
CA ILE A 197 7.51 34.35 -16.62
C ILE A 197 8.66 35.32 -16.92
N ASN A 198 9.08 35.39 -18.19
CA ASN A 198 10.18 36.22 -18.69
C ASN A 198 11.48 36.04 -17.91
N LEU A 199 11.83 34.79 -17.61
CA LEU A 199 13.19 34.49 -17.18
C LEU A 199 14.09 34.58 -18.42
N TYR A 200 15.07 35.48 -18.38
CA TYR A 200 15.99 35.68 -19.50
C TYR A 200 16.92 34.47 -19.64
N TYR A 201 16.53 33.55 -20.52
CA TYR A 201 17.24 32.30 -20.78
C TYR A 201 18.02 32.36 -22.07
N THR A 202 19.25 31.86 -22.02
CA THR A 202 20.02 31.54 -23.23
C THR A 202 19.56 30.20 -23.81
N PRO A 203 19.79 29.93 -25.11
CA PRO A 203 19.54 28.60 -25.69
C PRO A 203 20.23 27.45 -24.93
N LEU A 204 21.39 27.72 -24.31
CA LEU A 204 22.12 26.75 -23.49
C LEU A 204 21.33 26.37 -22.23
N ASP A 205 20.63 27.30 -21.61
CA ASP A 205 19.86 27.03 -20.39
C ASP A 205 18.66 26.12 -20.65
N TYR A 206 18.01 26.27 -21.81
CA TYR A 206 16.93 25.37 -22.23
C TYR A 206 17.44 23.93 -22.46
N LEU A 207 18.66 23.78 -23.01
CA LEU A 207 19.30 22.46 -23.14
C LEU A 207 19.61 21.86 -21.77
N ILE A 208 20.15 22.66 -20.84
CA ILE A 208 20.44 22.24 -19.46
C ILE A 208 19.17 21.73 -18.76
N ILE A 209 18.01 22.38 -18.94
CA ILE A 209 16.74 21.93 -18.38
C ILE A 209 16.38 20.53 -18.89
N ILE A 210 16.45 20.32 -20.21
CA ILE A 210 16.12 19.03 -20.84
C ILE A 210 17.07 17.93 -20.35
N GLU A 211 18.38 18.19 -20.38
CA GLU A 211 19.41 17.24 -19.94
C GLU A 211 19.27 16.87 -18.47
N SER A 212 19.03 17.87 -17.60
CA SER A 212 18.90 17.65 -16.16
C SER A 212 17.64 16.86 -15.82
N ASN A 213 16.52 17.16 -16.48
CA ASN A 213 15.28 16.41 -16.33
C ASN A 213 15.40 14.98 -16.87
N PHE A 214 16.10 14.79 -17.98
CA PHE A 214 16.35 13.48 -18.56
C PHE A 214 17.23 12.64 -17.62
N LEU A 215 18.30 13.21 -17.10
CA LEU A 215 19.16 12.55 -16.11
C LEU A 215 18.38 12.23 -14.82
N SER A 216 17.55 13.15 -14.34
CA SER A 216 16.68 12.93 -13.18
C SER A 216 15.73 11.75 -13.40
N MET A 217 15.18 11.60 -14.61
CA MET A 217 14.34 10.45 -14.98
C MET A 217 15.14 9.15 -14.96
N LEU A 218 16.34 9.12 -15.54
CA LEU A 218 17.21 7.93 -15.52
C LEU A 218 17.58 7.52 -14.09
N VAL A 219 17.96 8.48 -13.25
CA VAL A 219 18.24 8.23 -11.83
C VAL A 219 17.00 7.67 -11.14
N THR A 220 15.82 8.24 -11.40
CA THR A 220 14.55 7.76 -10.83
C THR A 220 14.28 6.30 -11.19
N MET A 221 14.45 5.92 -12.47
CA MET A 221 14.25 4.54 -12.92
C MET A 221 15.19 3.56 -12.19
N GLY A 222 16.44 3.96 -11.96
CA GLY A 222 17.45 3.14 -11.28
C GLY A 222 17.25 3.05 -9.76
N ILE A 223 16.86 4.15 -9.11
CA ILE A 223 16.80 4.22 -7.64
C ILE A 223 15.44 3.80 -7.04
N LEU A 224 14.36 3.78 -7.83
CA LEU A 224 13.02 3.43 -7.35
C LEU A 224 12.98 2.13 -6.52
N PRO A 225 13.59 1.00 -6.96
CA PRO A 225 13.57 -0.25 -6.18
C PRO A 225 14.20 -0.14 -4.79
N PHE A 226 15.18 0.77 -4.61
CA PHE A 226 15.81 0.99 -3.31
C PHE A 226 14.85 1.66 -2.33
N PHE A 227 14.06 2.63 -2.79
CA PHE A 227 13.03 3.25 -1.96
C PHE A 227 11.92 2.26 -1.62
N GLU A 228 11.52 1.40 -2.57
CA GLU A 228 10.55 0.34 -2.33
C GLU A 228 11.03 -0.64 -1.25
N TYR A 229 12.27 -1.13 -1.39
CA TYR A 229 12.87 -2.06 -0.45
C TYR A 229 13.08 -1.45 0.94
N LEU A 230 13.57 -0.21 1.00
CA LEU A 230 13.85 0.51 2.25
C LEU A 230 12.56 0.74 3.05
N THR A 231 11.51 1.21 2.37
CA THR A 231 10.27 1.66 3.01
C THR A 231 9.18 0.58 3.08
N ARG A 232 9.32 -0.50 2.31
CA ARG A 232 8.29 -1.54 2.10
C ARG A 232 6.96 -1.01 1.54
N VAL A 233 6.97 0.21 0.98
CA VAL A 233 5.87 0.76 0.19
C VAL A 233 6.27 0.59 -1.27
N TYR A 234 5.46 -0.12 -2.06
CA TYR A 234 5.81 -0.51 -3.42
C TYR A 234 4.94 0.20 -4.44
N SER A 235 5.53 0.59 -5.56
CA SER A 235 4.78 1.05 -6.73
C SER A 235 4.10 -0.12 -7.44
N GLU A 236 3.18 0.18 -8.36
CA GLU A 236 2.59 -0.86 -9.21
C GLU A 236 3.66 -1.60 -10.03
N ILE A 237 4.74 -0.92 -10.45
CA ILE A 237 5.87 -1.57 -11.14
C ILE A 237 6.53 -2.60 -10.22
N GLY A 238 6.90 -2.21 -9.01
CA GLY A 238 7.54 -3.11 -8.04
C GLY A 238 6.64 -4.28 -7.63
N LEU A 239 5.33 -4.05 -7.50
CA LEU A 239 4.36 -5.12 -7.24
C LEU A 239 4.28 -6.12 -8.41
N LEU A 240 4.29 -5.66 -9.66
CA LEU A 240 4.32 -6.54 -10.83
C LEU A 240 5.58 -7.40 -10.89
N GLU A 241 6.73 -6.82 -10.54
CA GLU A 241 8.01 -7.55 -10.45
C GLU A 241 7.97 -8.61 -9.34
N LEU A 242 7.41 -8.25 -8.17
CA LEU A 242 7.20 -9.18 -7.06
C LEU A 242 6.24 -10.33 -7.43
N GLY A 243 5.22 -10.03 -8.25
CA GLY A 243 4.22 -10.97 -8.74
C GLY A 243 4.74 -11.99 -9.77
N ASN A 244 6.04 -11.97 -10.11
CA ASN A 244 6.64 -13.02 -10.91
C ASN A 244 6.55 -14.36 -10.18
N LEU A 245 5.93 -15.38 -10.80
CA LEU A 245 5.71 -16.71 -10.22
C LEU A 245 7.02 -17.47 -9.92
N SER A 246 8.16 -16.99 -10.44
CA SER A 246 9.49 -17.48 -10.07
C SER A 246 9.97 -16.99 -8.70
N ASN A 247 9.21 -16.11 -8.02
CA ASN A 247 9.50 -15.64 -6.68
C ASN A 247 9.72 -16.83 -5.71
N PRO A 248 10.77 -16.83 -4.87
CA PRO A 248 11.08 -17.94 -3.98
C PRO A 248 9.94 -18.38 -3.06
N LEU A 249 9.14 -17.44 -2.56
CA LEU A 249 7.98 -17.76 -1.72
C LEU A 249 6.87 -18.45 -2.51
N LEU A 250 6.56 -17.95 -3.71
CA LEU A 250 5.54 -18.54 -4.58
C LEU A 250 5.96 -19.91 -5.10
N LYS A 251 7.24 -20.08 -5.44
CA LYS A 251 7.82 -21.37 -5.81
C LYS A 251 7.79 -22.36 -4.64
N ASN A 252 8.10 -21.92 -3.42
CA ASN A 252 7.99 -22.77 -2.24
C ASN A 252 6.52 -23.15 -1.95
N LEU A 253 5.58 -22.23 -2.15
CA LEU A 253 4.14 -22.50 -2.03
C LEU A 253 3.70 -23.55 -3.06
N SER A 254 4.07 -23.41 -4.33
CA SER A 254 3.69 -24.37 -5.38
C SER A 254 4.24 -25.77 -5.15
N LEU A 255 5.45 -25.89 -4.59
CA LEU A 255 6.07 -27.18 -4.29
C LEU A 255 5.50 -27.84 -3.03
N LYS A 256 5.25 -27.08 -1.95
CA LYS A 256 4.83 -27.65 -0.65
C LYS A 256 3.32 -27.73 -0.48
N ALA A 257 2.57 -26.78 -1.05
CA ALA A 257 1.11 -26.69 -0.94
C ALA A 257 0.51 -26.34 -2.32
N PRO A 258 0.59 -27.25 -3.30
CA PRO A 258 0.16 -26.99 -4.67
C PRO A 258 -1.33 -26.62 -4.78
N GLY A 259 -2.20 -27.22 -3.94
CA GLY A 259 -3.62 -26.89 -3.92
C GLY A 259 -3.89 -25.45 -3.49
N THR A 260 -3.19 -25.01 -2.44
CA THR A 260 -3.22 -23.60 -1.99
C THR A 260 -2.67 -22.65 -3.06
N TYR A 261 -1.61 -23.07 -3.78
CA TYR A 261 -1.07 -22.28 -4.89
C TYR A 261 -2.12 -22.05 -5.99
N TYR A 262 -2.79 -23.11 -6.47
CA TYR A 262 -3.83 -22.98 -7.49
C TYR A 262 -5.05 -22.19 -6.99
N HIS A 263 -5.45 -22.40 -5.73
CA HIS A 263 -6.45 -21.58 -5.07
C HIS A 263 -6.09 -20.09 -5.15
N SER A 264 -4.86 -19.71 -4.73
CA SER A 264 -4.39 -18.32 -4.75
C SER A 264 -4.41 -17.70 -6.14
N MET A 265 -4.14 -18.48 -7.19
CA MET A 265 -4.23 -18.01 -8.58
C MET A 265 -5.67 -17.71 -9.01
N ILE A 266 -6.63 -18.54 -8.62
CA ILE A 266 -8.07 -18.30 -8.87
C ILE A 266 -8.51 -17.03 -8.15
N ILE A 267 -8.17 -16.90 -6.86
CA ILE A 267 -8.46 -15.71 -6.06
C ILE A 267 -7.87 -14.46 -6.70
N SER A 268 -6.64 -14.52 -7.21
CA SER A 268 -6.00 -13.36 -7.83
C SER A 268 -6.78 -12.84 -9.04
N ASN A 269 -7.37 -13.71 -9.85
CA ASN A 269 -8.17 -13.33 -11.02
C ASN A 269 -9.49 -12.69 -10.58
N LEU A 270 -10.15 -13.28 -9.58
CA LEU A 270 -11.38 -12.73 -9.01
C LEU A 270 -11.14 -11.35 -8.37
N ALA A 271 -10.08 -11.22 -7.59
CA ALA A 271 -9.73 -10.00 -6.88
C ALA A 271 -9.29 -8.89 -7.85
N GLU A 272 -8.46 -9.21 -8.85
CA GLU A 272 -8.05 -8.25 -9.89
C GLU A 272 -9.28 -7.68 -10.61
N SER A 273 -10.16 -8.57 -11.06
CA SER A 273 -11.33 -8.16 -11.85
C SER A 273 -12.38 -7.41 -11.03
N SER A 274 -12.54 -7.79 -9.76
CA SER A 274 -13.41 -7.07 -8.81
C SER A 274 -12.85 -5.68 -8.47
N SER A 275 -11.53 -5.56 -8.33
CA SER A 275 -10.88 -4.26 -8.12
C SER A 275 -11.02 -3.37 -9.35
N GLU A 276 -10.91 -3.93 -10.55
CA GLU A 276 -11.00 -3.18 -11.81
C GLU A 276 -12.35 -2.48 -11.97
N ILE A 277 -13.47 -3.20 -11.73
CA ILE A 277 -14.83 -2.64 -11.95
C ILE A 277 -15.18 -1.49 -10.98
N ILE A 278 -14.42 -1.34 -9.90
CA ILE A 278 -14.58 -0.24 -8.93
C ILE A 278 -13.46 0.81 -9.02
N ASN A 279 -12.54 0.70 -9.98
CA ASN A 279 -11.34 1.54 -10.10
C ASN A 279 -10.42 1.49 -8.85
N GLY A 280 -10.32 0.32 -8.20
CA GLY A 280 -9.36 0.05 -7.13
C GLY A 280 -7.97 -0.31 -7.67
N ASN A 281 -7.03 -0.61 -6.78
CA ASN A 281 -5.68 -1.03 -7.16
C ASN A 281 -5.65 -2.50 -7.62
N THR A 282 -5.77 -2.70 -8.93
CA THR A 282 -5.83 -4.05 -9.54
C THR A 282 -4.55 -4.85 -9.34
N VAL A 283 -3.39 -4.17 -9.35
CA VAL A 283 -2.09 -4.82 -9.19
C VAL A 283 -1.92 -5.32 -7.75
N LEU A 284 -2.28 -4.51 -6.75
CA LEU A 284 -2.25 -4.92 -5.35
C LEU A 284 -3.23 -6.07 -5.10
N ALA A 285 -4.46 -5.98 -5.60
CA ALA A 285 -5.45 -7.04 -5.47
C ALA A 285 -4.95 -8.38 -6.06
N ARG A 286 -4.38 -8.36 -7.27
CA ARG A 286 -3.79 -9.55 -7.89
C ARG A 286 -2.61 -10.08 -7.10
N VAL A 287 -1.58 -9.27 -6.90
CA VAL A 287 -0.30 -9.72 -6.36
C VAL A 287 -0.45 -10.08 -4.88
N GLY A 288 -1.20 -9.30 -4.11
CA GLY A 288 -1.51 -9.62 -2.71
C GLY A 288 -2.22 -10.97 -2.56
N SER A 289 -3.11 -11.33 -3.50
CA SER A 289 -3.77 -12.64 -3.52
C SER A 289 -2.80 -13.81 -3.70
N TYR A 290 -1.67 -13.63 -4.40
CA TYR A 290 -0.66 -14.68 -4.50
C TYR A 290 -0.03 -15.06 -3.16
N PHE A 291 0.05 -14.08 -2.25
CA PHE A 291 0.77 -14.24 -1.00
C PHE A 291 -0.13 -14.47 0.22
N HIS A 292 -1.45 -14.25 0.13
CA HIS A 292 -2.34 -14.23 1.29
C HIS A 292 -2.24 -15.50 2.16
N ASP A 293 -1.99 -16.63 1.51
CA ASP A 293 -2.02 -17.97 2.10
C ASP A 293 -0.64 -18.64 2.22
N ILE A 294 0.46 -17.88 2.06
CA ILE A 294 1.82 -18.45 2.06
C ILE A 294 2.18 -19.16 3.36
N GLY A 295 1.51 -18.86 4.46
CA GLY A 295 1.75 -19.54 5.73
C GLY A 295 1.25 -20.98 5.77
N LYS A 296 0.35 -21.40 4.86
CA LYS A 296 -0.13 -22.78 4.78
C LYS A 296 1.00 -23.78 4.47
N VAL A 297 2.14 -23.32 3.93
CA VAL A 297 3.35 -24.14 3.70
C VAL A 297 3.91 -24.79 4.96
N TRP A 298 3.57 -24.30 6.16
CA TRP A 298 4.00 -24.90 7.42
C TRP A 298 3.37 -26.27 7.67
N ARG A 299 2.07 -26.40 7.41
CA ARG A 299 1.31 -27.66 7.58
C ARG A 299 0.25 -27.82 6.48
N PRO A 300 0.66 -28.05 5.22
CA PRO A 300 -0.24 -28.08 4.07
C PRO A 300 -1.39 -29.09 4.23
N GLN A 301 -1.12 -30.25 4.82
CA GLN A 301 -2.06 -31.36 4.99
C GLN A 301 -3.29 -31.03 5.85
N PHE A 302 -3.26 -29.94 6.64
CA PHE A 302 -4.40 -29.48 7.43
C PHE A 302 -5.36 -28.59 6.62
N PHE A 303 -5.05 -28.29 5.37
CA PHE A 303 -5.92 -27.48 4.49
C PHE A 303 -6.50 -28.37 3.41
N THR A 304 -7.84 -28.32 3.26
CA THR A 304 -8.61 -29.28 2.45
C THR A 304 -8.17 -29.29 0.99
N GLU A 305 -7.76 -28.14 0.44
CA GLU A 305 -7.27 -28.03 -0.93
C GLU A 305 -5.96 -28.79 -1.18
N ASN A 306 -5.20 -29.15 -0.14
CA ASN A 306 -3.96 -29.94 -0.25
C ASN A 306 -4.12 -31.38 0.26
N GLN A 307 -5.30 -31.75 0.77
CA GLN A 307 -5.53 -33.09 1.30
C GLN A 307 -5.68 -34.11 0.17
N LYS A 308 -5.02 -35.26 0.33
CA LYS A 308 -5.16 -36.43 -0.56
C LYS A 308 -5.82 -37.63 0.13
N ASN A 309 -5.69 -37.68 1.46
CA ASN A 309 -6.06 -38.81 2.30
C ASN A 309 -7.02 -38.35 3.43
N LYS A 310 -7.20 -39.18 4.46
CA LYS A 310 -7.98 -38.86 5.67
C LYS A 310 -7.65 -37.46 6.20
N ASN A 311 -8.69 -36.69 6.52
CA ASN A 311 -8.57 -35.35 7.08
C ASN A 311 -7.94 -35.40 8.49
N PRO A 312 -6.74 -34.84 8.71
CA PRO A 312 -6.04 -34.92 9.99
C PRO A 312 -6.77 -34.17 11.12
N HIS A 313 -7.73 -33.30 10.81
CA HIS A 313 -8.58 -32.66 11.81
C HIS A 313 -9.46 -33.65 12.58
N SER A 314 -9.73 -34.84 12.03
CA SER A 314 -10.51 -35.87 12.71
C SER A 314 -9.78 -36.53 13.88
N ASP A 315 -8.45 -36.41 13.95
CA ASP A 315 -7.61 -37.05 14.96
C ASP A 315 -7.15 -36.06 16.06
N ILE A 316 -7.65 -34.83 16.05
CA ILE A 316 -7.28 -33.78 16.99
C ILE A 316 -8.49 -33.00 17.51
N SER A 317 -8.33 -32.33 18.65
CA SER A 317 -9.40 -31.51 19.22
C SER A 317 -9.71 -30.29 18.36
N ALA A 318 -10.97 -29.83 18.36
CA ALA A 318 -11.41 -28.61 17.71
C ALA A 318 -10.56 -27.38 18.09
N LYS A 319 -10.11 -27.29 19.35
CA LYS A 319 -9.20 -26.22 19.82
C LYS A 319 -7.85 -26.26 19.11
N LEU A 320 -7.26 -27.46 18.98
CA LEU A 320 -5.99 -27.61 18.28
C LEU A 320 -6.14 -27.32 16.78
N SER A 321 -7.24 -27.74 16.17
CA SER A 321 -7.60 -27.38 14.79
C SER A 321 -7.68 -25.87 14.60
N SER A 322 -8.35 -25.16 15.51
CA SER A 322 -8.42 -23.69 15.49
C SER A 322 -7.03 -23.06 15.58
N LEU A 323 -6.14 -23.57 16.44
CA LEU A 323 -4.78 -23.05 16.59
C LEU A 323 -3.94 -23.25 15.32
N ILE A 324 -4.01 -24.43 14.70
CA ILE A 324 -3.33 -24.72 13.42
C ILE A 324 -3.81 -23.77 12.33
N LEU A 325 -5.13 -23.54 12.25
CA LEU A 325 -5.68 -22.57 11.30
C LEU A 325 -5.27 -21.13 11.64
N ASN A 326 -5.14 -20.72 12.90
CA ASN A 326 -4.58 -19.39 13.19
C ASN A 326 -3.11 -19.28 12.77
N ASN A 327 -2.38 -20.39 12.83
CA ASN A 327 -0.95 -20.37 12.58
C ASN A 327 -0.58 -20.08 11.12
N HIS A 328 -1.45 -20.36 10.12
CA HIS A 328 -1.13 -19.96 8.74
C HIS A 328 -1.09 -18.44 8.58
N VAL A 329 -1.90 -17.70 9.32
CA VAL A 329 -1.87 -16.24 9.31
C VAL A 329 -0.59 -15.74 9.99
N THR A 330 -0.31 -16.19 11.21
CA THR A 330 0.87 -15.73 11.97
C THR A 330 2.18 -16.10 11.28
N TYR A 331 2.29 -17.36 10.81
CA TYR A 331 3.46 -17.80 10.07
C TYR A 331 3.57 -17.12 8.70
N GLY A 332 2.45 -16.83 8.04
CA GLY A 332 2.43 -16.03 6.81
C GLY A 332 3.00 -14.63 7.02
N ILE A 333 2.62 -13.96 8.13
CA ILE A 333 3.18 -12.65 8.52
C ILE A 333 4.68 -12.76 8.81
N GLU A 334 5.12 -13.82 9.49
CA GLU A 334 6.55 -14.06 9.73
C GLU A 334 7.33 -14.21 8.43
N LEU A 335 6.82 -15.00 7.47
CA LEU A 335 7.40 -15.11 6.14
C LEU A 335 7.42 -13.77 5.41
N ALA A 336 6.34 -13.00 5.47
CA ALA A 336 6.24 -11.68 4.86
C ALA A 336 7.31 -10.72 5.41
N LYS A 337 7.52 -10.71 6.74
CA LYS A 337 8.56 -9.90 7.38
C LYS A 337 9.97 -10.38 7.01
N LYS A 338 10.21 -11.70 7.06
CA LYS A 338 11.50 -12.31 6.75
C LYS A 338 11.94 -12.01 5.31
N HIS A 339 11.00 -12.04 4.37
CA HIS A 339 11.24 -11.73 2.96
C HIS A 339 10.99 -10.27 2.60
N ARG A 340 10.72 -9.41 3.59
CA ARG A 340 10.43 -7.97 3.44
C ARG A 340 9.39 -7.67 2.37
N LEU A 341 8.31 -8.46 2.32
CA LEU A 341 7.19 -8.20 1.42
C LEU A 341 6.63 -6.78 1.62
N PRO A 342 5.98 -6.18 0.62
CA PRO A 342 5.29 -4.90 0.76
C PRO A 342 4.36 -4.91 1.97
N ILE A 343 4.27 -3.78 2.67
CA ILE A 343 3.53 -3.69 3.93
C ILE A 343 2.03 -4.01 3.75
N LEU A 344 1.44 -3.62 2.61
CA LEU A 344 0.05 -3.93 2.29
C LEU A 344 -0.18 -5.41 1.98
N ILE A 345 0.84 -6.13 1.47
CA ILE A 345 0.74 -7.58 1.28
C ILE A 345 0.82 -8.30 2.63
N GLU A 346 1.69 -7.85 3.55
CA GLU A 346 1.70 -8.34 4.94
C GLU A 346 0.33 -8.14 5.61
N ASP A 347 -0.28 -6.97 5.41
CA ASP A 347 -1.63 -6.68 5.88
C ASP A 347 -2.70 -7.59 5.26
N MET A 348 -2.64 -7.86 3.96
CA MET A 348 -3.60 -8.76 3.30
C MET A 348 -3.50 -10.18 3.88
N ILE A 349 -2.30 -10.67 4.19
CA ILE A 349 -2.12 -11.94 4.90
C ILE A 349 -2.78 -11.89 6.28
N ALA A 350 -2.60 -10.80 7.04
CA ALA A 350 -3.20 -10.67 8.36
C ALA A 350 -4.75 -10.53 8.33
N GLN A 351 -5.27 -9.85 7.30
CA GLN A 351 -6.64 -9.35 7.27
C GLN A 351 -7.62 -10.20 6.46
N HIS A 352 -7.17 -11.10 5.58
CA HIS A 352 -8.05 -11.79 4.63
C HIS A 352 -9.16 -12.62 5.30
N HIS A 353 -8.96 -13.11 6.52
CA HIS A 353 -9.99 -13.76 7.32
C HIS A 353 -10.65 -12.86 8.38
N GLY A 354 -10.11 -11.65 8.60
CA GLY A 354 -10.58 -10.72 9.62
C GLY A 354 -10.67 -11.36 11.01
N THR A 355 -11.78 -11.14 11.70
CA THR A 355 -12.05 -11.68 13.04
C THR A 355 -13.14 -12.76 13.03
N ARG A 356 -13.35 -13.39 11.87
CA ARG A 356 -14.42 -14.37 11.67
C ARG A 356 -14.22 -15.61 12.54
N VAL A 357 -15.34 -16.24 12.90
CA VAL A 357 -15.35 -17.49 13.67
C VAL A 357 -15.19 -18.67 12.72
N LYS A 358 -14.31 -19.61 13.05
CA LYS A 358 -14.19 -20.92 12.41
C LYS A 358 -15.39 -21.80 12.80
N GLN A 359 -16.52 -21.55 12.14
CA GLN A 359 -17.84 -22.08 12.52
C GLN A 359 -17.86 -23.60 12.69
N PHE A 360 -17.23 -24.36 11.80
CA PHE A 360 -17.17 -25.83 11.89
C PHE A 360 -16.60 -26.31 13.23
N PHE A 361 -15.39 -25.84 13.59
CA PHE A 361 -14.73 -26.26 14.83
C PHE A 361 -15.39 -25.68 16.08
N TYR A 362 -15.98 -24.48 15.99
CA TYR A 362 -16.79 -23.94 17.08
C TYR A 362 -18.02 -24.81 17.36
N SER A 363 -18.76 -25.19 16.31
CA SER A 363 -19.94 -26.05 16.44
C SER A 363 -19.58 -27.44 16.98
N GLU A 364 -18.48 -28.03 16.49
CA GLU A 364 -17.96 -29.30 17.01
C GLU A 364 -17.66 -29.22 18.51
N TYR A 365 -16.95 -28.18 18.93
CA TYR A 365 -16.61 -27.95 20.34
C TYR A 365 -17.85 -27.73 21.22
N TYR A 366 -18.80 -26.93 20.74
CA TYR A 366 -20.05 -26.68 21.45
C TYR A 366 -20.88 -27.96 21.61
N ASN A 367 -20.98 -28.78 20.58
CA ASN A 367 -21.71 -30.04 20.64
C ASN A 367 -21.07 -31.05 21.60
N GLN A 368 -19.74 -31.04 21.73
CA GLN A 368 -19.01 -31.93 22.64
C GLN A 368 -19.03 -31.46 24.10
N THR A 369 -19.06 -30.15 24.35
CA THR A 369 -18.81 -29.58 25.69
C THR A 369 -19.96 -28.76 26.27
N GLY A 370 -20.90 -28.31 25.45
CA GLY A 370 -21.93 -27.33 25.81
C GLY A 370 -21.41 -25.90 26.06
N ILE A 371 -20.11 -25.65 25.89
CA ILE A 371 -19.48 -24.36 26.22
C ILE A 371 -19.58 -23.39 25.04
N LYS A 372 -20.22 -22.24 25.26
CA LYS A 372 -20.33 -21.14 24.29
C LYS A 372 -19.14 -20.19 24.41
N ASP A 373 -18.00 -20.57 23.83
CA ASP A 373 -16.84 -19.68 23.71
C ASP A 373 -16.43 -19.53 22.25
N THR A 374 -16.87 -18.44 21.61
CA THR A 374 -16.54 -18.15 20.20
C THR A 374 -15.13 -17.59 20.04
N ASN A 375 -14.54 -17.00 21.08
CA ASN A 375 -13.25 -16.31 20.99
C ASN A 375 -12.10 -17.28 20.71
N MET A 376 -12.16 -18.50 21.26
CA MET A 376 -11.21 -19.58 20.96
C MET A 376 -11.17 -19.98 19.48
N PHE A 377 -12.21 -19.64 18.72
CA PHE A 377 -12.38 -20.02 17.31
C PHE A 377 -12.32 -18.83 16.36
N ARG A 378 -12.03 -17.63 16.85
CA ARG A 378 -11.81 -16.46 15.99
C ARG A 378 -10.41 -16.45 15.38
N TYR A 379 -10.34 -15.92 14.17
CA TYR A 379 -9.07 -15.47 13.60
C TYR A 379 -8.53 -14.26 14.39
N PRO A 380 -7.19 -14.09 14.44
CA PRO A 380 -6.59 -13.00 15.21
C PRO A 380 -6.91 -11.61 14.65
N GLY A 381 -7.30 -11.52 13.37
CA GLY A 381 -7.51 -10.27 12.67
C GLY A 381 -6.20 -9.49 12.44
N PRO A 382 -6.31 -8.17 12.18
CA PRO A 382 -7.53 -7.34 12.28
C PRO A 382 -8.51 -7.52 11.11
N ILE A 383 -9.69 -6.89 11.18
CA ILE A 383 -10.59 -6.78 10.02
C ILE A 383 -9.93 -5.98 8.87
N PRO A 384 -10.32 -6.20 7.61
CA PRO A 384 -9.86 -5.43 6.45
C PRO A 384 -9.85 -3.92 6.66
N LYS A 385 -8.70 -3.29 6.37
CA LYS A 385 -8.46 -1.85 6.56
C LYS A 385 -8.46 -1.04 5.27
N PHE A 386 -8.50 -1.69 4.13
CA PHE A 386 -8.57 -1.07 2.80
C PHE A 386 -9.33 -1.96 1.83
N LYS A 387 -9.74 -1.38 0.70
CA LYS A 387 -10.66 -2.01 -0.26
C LYS A 387 -10.12 -3.34 -0.77
N GLU A 388 -8.85 -3.39 -1.15
CA GLU A 388 -8.22 -4.57 -1.73
C GLU A 388 -8.13 -5.75 -0.74
N ALA A 389 -7.95 -5.49 0.56
CA ALA A 389 -8.00 -6.54 1.59
C ALA A 389 -9.43 -7.09 1.78
N ALA A 390 -10.45 -6.23 1.68
CA ALA A 390 -11.85 -6.68 1.75
C ALA A 390 -12.29 -7.41 0.47
N ILE A 391 -11.82 -6.97 -0.70
CA ILE A 391 -12.00 -7.71 -1.96
C ILE A 391 -11.40 -9.10 -1.84
N LEU A 392 -10.16 -9.21 -1.35
CA LEU A 392 -9.50 -10.50 -1.13
C LEU A 392 -10.33 -11.41 -0.21
N MET A 393 -10.78 -10.90 0.94
CA MET A 393 -11.65 -11.65 1.85
C MET A 393 -12.92 -12.17 1.16
N ILE A 394 -13.61 -11.30 0.41
CA ILE A 394 -14.85 -11.70 -0.29
C ILE A 394 -14.54 -12.76 -1.34
N CYS A 395 -13.48 -12.59 -2.13
CA CYS A 395 -13.08 -13.54 -3.16
C CYS A 395 -12.67 -14.89 -2.57
N ASP A 396 -11.86 -14.91 -1.51
CA ASP A 396 -11.41 -16.12 -0.80
C ASP A 396 -12.60 -16.96 -0.34
N VAL A 397 -13.53 -16.34 0.40
CA VAL A 397 -14.70 -17.05 0.91
C VAL A 397 -15.64 -17.48 -0.22
N THR A 398 -15.76 -16.68 -1.28
CA THR A 398 -16.59 -17.04 -2.45
C THR A 398 -16.03 -18.27 -3.16
N GLU A 399 -14.72 -18.37 -3.33
CA GLU A 399 -14.09 -19.50 -4.01
C GLU A 399 -14.26 -20.79 -3.21
N ALA A 400 -14.05 -20.73 -1.90
CA ALA A 400 -14.31 -21.86 -1.01
C ALA A 400 -15.78 -22.30 -1.04
N MET A 401 -16.71 -21.34 -1.06
CA MET A 401 -18.14 -21.60 -1.20
C MET A 401 -18.47 -22.27 -2.54
N VAL A 402 -17.94 -21.77 -3.65
CA VAL A 402 -18.17 -22.32 -4.99
C VAL A 402 -17.65 -23.73 -5.14
N ARG A 403 -16.49 -24.06 -4.57
CA ARG A 403 -15.97 -25.44 -4.57
C ARG A 403 -16.89 -26.44 -3.88
N SER A 404 -17.73 -25.99 -2.95
CA SER A 404 -18.68 -26.85 -2.24
C SER A 404 -20.02 -27.02 -2.96
N MET A 405 -20.27 -26.28 -4.05
CA MET A 405 -21.51 -26.37 -4.81
C MET A 405 -21.51 -27.59 -5.75
N GLN A 406 -22.60 -28.36 -5.75
CA GLN A 406 -22.75 -29.52 -6.63
C GLN A 406 -22.99 -29.10 -8.10
N ASP A 407 -23.93 -28.18 -8.31
CA ASP A 407 -24.24 -27.62 -9.64
C ASP A 407 -24.07 -26.10 -9.63
N LEU A 408 -23.14 -25.61 -10.43
CA LEU A 408 -22.87 -24.19 -10.54
C LEU A 408 -23.86 -23.52 -11.50
N ASN A 409 -24.77 -22.71 -10.97
CA ASN A 409 -25.65 -21.87 -11.75
C ASN A 409 -25.59 -20.41 -11.27
N ALA A 410 -25.79 -19.47 -12.20
CA ALA A 410 -25.59 -18.04 -11.92
C ALA A 410 -26.59 -17.47 -10.91
N VAL A 411 -27.81 -18.01 -10.84
CA VAL A 411 -28.87 -17.53 -9.94
C VAL A 411 -28.55 -17.92 -8.50
N ASP A 412 -28.27 -19.20 -8.25
CA ASP A 412 -27.88 -19.74 -6.94
C ASP A 412 -26.56 -19.10 -6.46
N LEU A 413 -25.57 -18.94 -7.35
CA LEU A 413 -24.33 -18.25 -7.01
C LEU A 413 -24.57 -16.81 -6.56
N ASN A 414 -25.44 -16.08 -7.26
CA ASN A 414 -25.75 -14.69 -6.93
C ASN A 414 -26.47 -14.59 -5.57
N GLU A 415 -27.42 -15.49 -5.29
CA GLU A 415 -28.13 -15.54 -4.01
C GLU A 415 -27.18 -15.90 -2.85
N LYS A 416 -26.35 -16.93 -3.01
CA LYS A 416 -25.37 -17.30 -1.99
C LYS A 416 -24.35 -16.20 -1.73
N LEU A 417 -23.95 -15.48 -2.77
CA LEU A 417 -23.03 -14.35 -2.63
C LEU A 417 -23.70 -13.16 -1.91
N ASP A 418 -24.99 -12.92 -2.11
CA ASP A 418 -25.75 -11.94 -1.31
C ASP A 418 -25.77 -12.32 0.18
N ASN A 419 -26.06 -13.59 0.48
CA ASN A 419 -26.04 -14.10 1.86
C ASN A 419 -24.64 -13.99 2.48
N LEU A 420 -23.60 -14.31 1.73
CA LEU A 420 -22.21 -14.18 2.17
C LEU A 420 -21.86 -12.72 2.51
N ILE A 421 -22.13 -11.78 1.59
CA ILE A 421 -21.84 -10.37 1.79
C ILE A 421 -22.62 -9.81 2.99
N ASN A 422 -23.89 -10.19 3.13
CA ASN A 422 -24.71 -9.82 4.29
C ASN A 422 -24.12 -10.37 5.59
N SER A 423 -23.66 -11.62 5.61
CA SER A 423 -22.98 -12.20 6.78
C SER A 423 -21.73 -11.39 7.16
N LEU A 424 -20.86 -11.07 6.18
CA LEU A 424 -19.66 -10.27 6.41
C LEU A 424 -19.99 -8.87 6.95
N PHE A 425 -21.07 -8.26 6.46
CA PHE A 425 -21.57 -6.97 6.94
C PHE A 425 -22.07 -7.06 8.39
N PHE A 426 -22.93 -8.03 8.72
CA PHE A 426 -23.42 -8.21 10.10
C PHE A 426 -22.34 -8.64 11.08
N GLU A 427 -21.29 -9.31 10.60
CA GLU A 427 -20.09 -9.67 11.37
C GLU A 427 -19.13 -8.47 11.59
N GLY A 428 -19.42 -7.28 11.03
CA GLY A 428 -18.58 -6.09 11.13
C GLY A 428 -17.24 -6.19 10.38
N GLN A 429 -17.11 -7.13 9.43
CA GLN A 429 -15.84 -7.38 8.74
C GLN A 429 -15.49 -6.29 7.72
N LEU A 430 -16.50 -5.52 7.28
CA LEU A 430 -16.35 -4.50 6.23
C LEU A 430 -16.29 -3.06 6.78
N ASP A 431 -16.36 -2.88 8.10
CA ASP A 431 -16.57 -1.58 8.75
C ASP A 431 -15.47 -0.55 8.48
N ASP A 432 -14.22 -0.99 8.30
CA ASP A 432 -13.06 -0.11 8.13
C ASP A 432 -12.32 -0.36 6.81
N CYS A 433 -12.96 -0.98 5.81
CA CYS A 433 -12.30 -1.23 4.53
C CYS A 433 -12.45 -0.08 3.52
N GLY A 434 -13.48 0.76 3.70
CA GLY A 434 -13.79 1.88 2.80
C GLY A 434 -14.54 1.50 1.51
N LEU A 435 -15.03 0.25 1.39
CA LEU A 435 -15.94 -0.13 0.31
C LEU A 435 -17.32 0.50 0.52
N THR A 436 -17.90 1.03 -0.55
CA THR A 436 -19.29 1.51 -0.56
C THR A 436 -20.26 0.42 -1.00
N LEU A 437 -21.54 0.51 -0.62
CA LEU A 437 -22.58 -0.42 -1.06
C LEU A 437 -22.70 -0.49 -2.60
N LYS A 438 -22.46 0.63 -3.29
CA LYS A 438 -22.44 0.70 -4.76
C LYS A 438 -21.29 -0.12 -5.34
N GLU A 439 -20.11 -0.05 -4.74
CA GLU A 439 -18.93 -0.83 -5.15
C GLU A 439 -19.14 -2.32 -4.88
N ILE A 440 -19.66 -2.69 -3.70
CA ILE A 440 -19.99 -4.07 -3.36
C ILE A 440 -20.96 -4.68 -4.38
N LYS A 441 -22.03 -3.95 -4.77
CA LYS A 441 -22.98 -4.42 -5.79
C LYS A 441 -22.31 -4.66 -7.16
N LYS A 442 -21.41 -3.77 -7.58
CA LYS A 442 -20.66 -3.91 -8.83
C LYS A 442 -19.71 -5.11 -8.79
N MET A 443 -18.95 -5.23 -7.70
CA MET A 443 -18.03 -6.36 -7.48
C MET A 443 -18.79 -7.69 -7.50
N LYS A 444 -19.92 -7.79 -6.79
CA LYS A 444 -20.74 -8.99 -6.76
C LYS A 444 -21.08 -9.48 -8.17
N GLY A 445 -21.63 -8.60 -9.00
CA GLY A 445 -21.97 -8.94 -10.38
C GLY A 445 -20.75 -9.37 -11.20
N ARG A 446 -19.58 -8.76 -10.95
CA ARG A 446 -18.34 -9.14 -11.61
C ARG A 446 -17.82 -10.51 -11.16
N ILE A 447 -17.86 -10.80 -9.86
CA ILE A 447 -17.47 -12.09 -9.28
C ILE A 447 -18.30 -13.22 -9.88
N VAL A 448 -19.64 -13.07 -9.89
CA VAL A 448 -20.55 -14.06 -10.48
C VAL A 448 -20.14 -14.32 -11.93
N ARG A 449 -19.98 -13.27 -12.73
CA ARG A 449 -19.60 -13.39 -14.15
C ARG A 449 -18.26 -14.11 -14.33
N THR A 450 -17.22 -13.70 -13.61
CA THR A 450 -15.88 -14.30 -13.74
C THR A 450 -15.88 -15.77 -13.34
N ILE A 451 -16.59 -16.15 -12.27
CA ILE A 451 -16.70 -17.54 -11.84
C ILE A 451 -17.42 -18.40 -12.88
N MET A 452 -18.49 -17.89 -13.49
CA MET A 452 -19.19 -18.60 -14.57
C MET A 452 -18.30 -18.77 -15.81
N GLU A 453 -17.54 -17.74 -16.18
CA GLU A 453 -16.59 -17.77 -17.30
C GLU A 453 -15.44 -18.77 -17.06
N MET A 454 -14.95 -18.89 -15.82
CA MET A 454 -13.88 -19.84 -15.47
C MET A 454 -14.35 -21.31 -15.45
N ASN A 455 -15.63 -21.55 -15.22
CA ASN A 455 -16.20 -22.90 -15.03
C ASN A 455 -16.98 -23.43 -16.24
N HIS A 456 -16.80 -22.86 -17.44
CA HIS A 456 -17.37 -23.45 -18.65
C HIS A 456 -16.87 -24.90 -18.84
N LYS A 457 -17.80 -25.86 -18.82
CA LYS A 457 -17.50 -27.28 -19.07
C LYS A 457 -16.77 -27.39 -20.42
N ARG A 458 -15.53 -27.88 -20.42
CA ARG A 458 -14.87 -28.29 -21.66
C ARG A 458 -15.73 -29.37 -22.31
N ILE A 459 -16.05 -29.23 -23.59
CA ILE A 459 -16.74 -30.25 -24.37
C ILE A 459 -15.87 -31.51 -24.30
N SER A 460 -16.43 -32.62 -23.82
CA SER A 460 -15.73 -33.91 -23.87
C SER A 460 -15.54 -34.27 -25.33
N TYR A 461 -14.30 -34.39 -25.78
CA TYR A 461 -14.03 -34.98 -27.08
C TYR A 461 -14.56 -36.43 -27.08
N PRO A 462 -15.21 -36.88 -28.15
CA PRO A 462 -15.61 -38.27 -28.28
C PRO A 462 -14.34 -39.14 -28.15
N LYS A 463 -14.43 -40.19 -27.34
CA LYS A 463 -13.35 -41.19 -27.23
C LYS A 463 -13.39 -42.02 -28.51
N VAL A 464 -12.66 -41.58 -29.54
CA VAL A 464 -12.36 -42.41 -30.71
C VAL A 464 -11.25 -43.37 -30.30
N GLU A 465 -11.42 -44.67 -30.55
CA GLU A 465 -10.35 -45.62 -30.24
C GLU A 465 -9.14 -45.30 -31.12
N ALA A 466 -7.94 -45.21 -30.53
CA ALA A 466 -6.72 -44.87 -31.26
C ALA A 466 -6.41 -45.85 -32.41
N LYS A 467 -7.04 -47.03 -32.40
CA LYS A 467 -6.97 -48.04 -33.45
C LYS A 467 -7.78 -47.65 -34.70
N GLU A 468 -8.85 -46.87 -34.55
CA GLU A 468 -9.67 -46.31 -35.64
C GLU A 468 -9.02 -45.06 -36.27
N LEU A 469 -8.01 -44.48 -35.62
CA LEU A 469 -7.25 -43.33 -36.10
C LEU A 469 -5.98 -43.71 -36.87
N ARG A 470 -5.69 -45.01 -37.01
CA ARG A 470 -4.60 -45.57 -37.82
C ARG A 470 -5.20 -46.28 -39.04
N GLU A 471 -5.67 -45.49 -39.99
CA GLU A 471 -5.57 -45.81 -41.43
C GLU A 471 -4.43 -44.97 -42.01
#